data_AF-A0A3P7HZU4-F1
#
_entry.id   AF-A0A3P7HZU4-F1
#
_cell.length_a   1.000
_cell.length_b   1.000
_cell.length_c   1.000
_cell.angle_alpha   90.00
_cell.angle_beta   90.00
_cell.angle_gamma   90.00
#
_symmetry.space_group_name_H-M   'P 1'
#
loop_
_entity.id
_entity.type
_entity.pdbx_description
1 polymer ?
#
loop_
_entity_poly.entity_id
_entity_poly.type
_entity_poly.pdbx_seq_one_letter_code
_entity_poly.pdbx_strand_id
1 'polypeptide(L)'
;MQIWHMEPYPCGDRRLPHHVFPPKKITADQLLNLTGVQYFKVDLDDTVAMKKRLSRVKNERKVNSSDMLTINDSTPEINEKV
;
A
#
# COMPACT_ATOMS: atom_id res chain seq x y z
N MET A 1 7.33 3.77 -4.62
CA MET A 1 6.45 2.59 -4.70
C MET A 1 7.09 1.61 -5.67
N GLN A 2 7.24 0.35 -5.26
CA GLN A 2 7.68 -0.74 -6.13
C GLN A 2 6.55 -1.77 -6.18
N ILE A 3 6.31 -2.34 -7.35
CA ILE A 3 5.21 -3.27 -7.62
C ILE A 3 5.76 -4.36 -8.53
N TRP A 4 5.48 -5.63 -8.21
CA TRP A 4 6.04 -6.77 -8.92
C TRP A 4 5.09 -7.96 -8.91
N HIS A 5 5.32 -8.89 -9.83
CA HIS A 5 4.67 -10.20 -9.78
C HIS A 5 5.36 -11.13 -8.78
N MET A 6 4.56 -11.89 -8.04
CA MET A 6 5.04 -12.91 -7.10
C MET A 6 5.17 -14.28 -7.77
N GLU A 7 6.06 -15.11 -7.23
CA GLU A 7 6.16 -16.52 -7.60
C GLU A 7 4.85 -17.29 -7.29
N PRO A 8 4.50 -18.32 -8.08
CA PRO A 8 3.20 -19.00 -7.95
C PRO A 8 3.05 -19.85 -6.68
N TYR A 9 4.17 -20.26 -6.07
CA TYR A 9 4.17 -21.11 -4.87
C TYR A 9 5.20 -20.60 -3.86
N PRO A 10 4.94 -19.45 -3.19
CA PRO A 10 5.86 -18.92 -2.20
C PRO A 10 5.94 -19.89 -1.02
N CYS A 11 7.12 -20.46 -0.79
CA CYS A 11 7.41 -21.31 0.35
C CYS A 11 8.34 -20.57 1.33
N GLY A 12 8.19 -20.87 2.63
CA GLY A 12 8.96 -20.20 3.69
C GLY A 12 8.32 -18.90 4.19
N ASP A 13 9.15 -17.91 4.51
CA ASP A 13 8.72 -16.66 5.15
C ASP A 13 8.01 -15.72 4.16
N ARG A 14 6.70 -15.57 4.34
CA ARG A 14 5.80 -14.72 3.54
C ARG A 14 6.17 -13.23 3.55
N ARG A 15 7.02 -12.78 4.48
CA ARG A 15 7.48 -11.39 4.59
C ARG A 15 8.59 -11.06 3.60
N LEU A 16 9.16 -12.07 2.95
CA LEU A 16 10.18 -11.88 1.92
C LEU A 16 9.55 -11.31 0.63
N PRO A 17 10.35 -10.71 -0.28
CA PRO A 17 9.79 -10.07 -1.48
C PRO A 17 9.12 -11.02 -2.49
N HIS A 18 9.52 -12.30 -2.53
CA HIS A 18 8.98 -13.33 -3.43
C HIS A 18 8.93 -12.94 -4.92
N HIS A 19 9.99 -12.31 -5.44
CA HIS A 19 10.08 -11.94 -6.86
C HIS A 19 10.07 -13.17 -7.78
N VAL A 20 9.38 -13.08 -8.92
CA VAL A 20 9.62 -13.99 -10.06
C VAL A 20 11.01 -13.72 -10.67
N PHE A 21 11.67 -14.77 -11.19
CA PHE A 21 12.89 -14.63 -11.99
C PHE A 21 12.59 -14.96 -13.46
N PRO A 22 12.87 -14.05 -14.42
CA PRO A 22 13.42 -12.70 -14.23
C PRO A 22 12.41 -11.73 -13.59
N PRO A 23 12.86 -10.64 -12.91
CA PRO A 23 11.96 -9.71 -12.23
C PRO A 23 10.96 -9.05 -13.18
N LYS A 24 9.66 -9.21 -12.86
CA LYS A 24 8.57 -8.58 -13.60
C LYS A 24 7.94 -7.48 -12.77
N LYS A 25 8.43 -6.25 -12.99
CA LYS A 25 7.91 -5.03 -12.33
C LYS A 25 6.80 -4.40 -13.16
N ILE A 26 5.87 -3.74 -12.48
CA ILE A 26 4.83 -2.92 -13.13
C ILE A 26 4.84 -1.49 -12.59
N THR A 27 4.39 -0.54 -13.41
CA THR A 27 4.23 0.86 -13.02
C THR A 27 2.91 1.09 -12.29
N ALA A 28 2.77 2.24 -11.62
CA ALA A 28 1.50 2.62 -10.98
C ALA A 28 0.36 2.75 -12.01
N ASP A 29 0.65 3.24 -13.22
CA ASP A 29 -0.34 3.37 -14.30
C ASP A 29 -0.78 1.99 -14.82
N GLN A 30 0.14 1.05 -14.94
CA GLN A 30 -0.19 -0.34 -15.28
C GLN A 30 -1.06 -0.97 -14.20
N LEU A 31 -0.75 -0.76 -12.92
CA LEU A 31 -1.57 -1.24 -11.81
C LEU A 31 -2.99 -0.64 -11.86
N LEU A 32 -3.10 0.66 -12.12
CA LEU A 32 -4.39 1.35 -12.29
C LEU A 32 -5.20 0.72 -13.43
N ASN A 33 -4.60 0.50 -14.59
CA ASN A 33 -5.29 -0.09 -15.74
C ASN A 33 -5.72 -1.54 -15.50
N LEU A 34 -4.93 -2.31 -14.76
CA LEU A 34 -5.22 -3.72 -14.47
C LEU A 34 -6.27 -3.92 -13.38
N THR A 35 -6.34 -3.02 -12.40
CA THR A 35 -7.06 -3.27 -11.14
C THR A 35 -7.94 -2.12 -10.65
N GLY A 36 -7.80 -0.92 -11.22
CA GLY A 36 -8.43 0.29 -10.71
C GLY A 36 -7.76 0.87 -9.45
N VAL A 37 -6.67 0.26 -8.95
CA VAL A 37 -5.95 0.75 -7.77
C VAL A 37 -5.29 2.10 -8.07
N GLN A 38 -5.47 3.05 -7.16
CA GLN A 38 -4.95 4.40 -7.29
C GLN A 38 -3.88 4.69 -6.25
N TYR A 39 -2.82 5.34 -6.71
CA TYR A 39 -1.70 5.74 -5.88
C TYR A 39 -1.61 7.26 -5.77
N PHE A 40 -1.46 7.77 -4.55
CA PHE A 40 -1.24 9.18 -4.29
C PHE A 40 0.04 9.34 -3.47
N LYS A 41 1.05 10.03 -4.04
CA LYS A 41 2.23 10.44 -3.29
C LYS A 41 1.87 11.60 -2.35
N VAL A 42 2.28 11.48 -1.09
CA VAL A 42 2.21 12.53 -0.08
C VAL A 42 3.62 12.82 0.44
N ASP A 43 3.83 14.05 0.89
CA ASP A 43 5.06 14.46 1.57
C ASP A 43 4.88 14.22 3.07
N LEU A 44 5.81 13.50 3.70
CA LEU A 44 5.74 13.22 5.14
C LEU A 44 6.45 14.30 5.97
N ASP A 45 7.39 15.03 5.35
CA ASP A 45 8.16 16.08 6.01
C ASP A 45 7.37 17.40 6.02
N ASP A 46 6.57 17.65 4.98
CA ASP A 46 5.62 18.78 4.93
C ASP A 46 4.19 18.35 5.29
N THR A 47 3.88 18.47 6.58
CA THR A 47 2.55 18.13 7.11
C THR A 47 1.41 19.03 6.57
N VAL A 48 1.70 20.25 6.11
CA VAL A 48 0.70 21.16 5.55
C VAL A 48 0.35 20.72 4.13
N ALA A 49 1.36 20.45 3.30
CA ALA A 49 1.17 19.89 1.96
C ALA A 49 0.46 18.52 2.03
N MET A 50 0.83 17.68 3.01
CA MET A 50 0.18 16.39 3.26
C MET A 50 -1.32 16.55 3.51
N LYS A 51 -1.71 17.39 4.49
CA LYS A 51 -3.12 17.61 4.84
C LYS A 51 -3.92 18.13 3.65
N LYS A 52 -3.37 19.09 2.90
CA LYS A 52 -4.01 19.63 1.68
C LYS A 52 -4.23 18.53 0.63
N ARG A 53 -3.24 17.67 0.40
CA ARG A 53 -3.32 16.57 -0.56
C ARG A 53 -4.37 15.53 -0.13
N LEU A 54 -4.36 15.12 1.14
CA LEU A 54 -5.31 14.14 1.68
C LEU A 54 -6.75 14.67 1.64
N SER A 55 -6.99 15.91 2.05
CA SER A 55 -8.34 16.52 2.01
C SER A 55 -8.91 16.57 0.59
N ARG A 56 -8.08 16.89 -0.40
CA ARG A 56 -8.50 16.86 -1.82
C ARG A 56 -8.93 15.46 -2.24
N VAL A 57 -8.10 14.45 -1.95
CA VAL A 57 -8.40 13.04 -2.29
C VAL A 57 -9.68 12.56 -1.62
N LYS A 58 -9.88 12.88 -0.33
CA LYS A 58 -11.09 12.52 0.41
C LYS A 58 -12.35 13.11 -0.24
N ASN A 59 -12.31 14.39 -0.60
CA ASN A 59 -13.44 15.07 -1.26
C ASN A 59 -13.75 14.48 -2.63
N GLU A 60 -12.73 14.28 -3.48
CA GLU A 60 -12.88 13.68 -4.82
C GLU A 60 -13.45 12.25 -4.75
N ARG A 61 -13.10 11.50 -3.71
CA ARG A 61 -13.47 10.09 -3.52
C ARG A 61 -14.66 9.88 -2.59
N LYS A 62 -15.26 10.97 -2.08
CA LYS A 62 -16.38 10.94 -1.11
C LYS A 62 -16.07 10.10 0.15
N VAL A 63 -14.82 10.13 0.60
CA VAL A 63 -14.39 9.50 1.85
C VAL A 63 -14.76 10.42 3.01
N ASN A 64 -15.70 10.00 3.84
CA ASN A 64 -16.32 10.82 4.89
C ASN A 64 -15.64 10.67 6.27
N SER A 65 -14.88 9.60 6.48
CA SER A 65 -14.23 9.32 7.76
C SER A 65 -12.81 8.78 7.55
N SER A 66 -11.99 8.92 8.58
CA SER A 66 -10.67 8.32 8.64
C SER A 66 -10.29 8.11 10.10
N ASP A 67 -9.60 7.01 10.36
CA ASP A 67 -9.01 6.69 11.67
C ASP A 67 -7.50 6.44 11.51
N MET A 68 -6.77 6.29 12.61
CA MET A 68 -5.35 5.99 12.63
C MET A 68 -5.07 4.73 13.45
N LEU A 69 -4.47 3.74 12.80
CA LEU A 69 -4.05 2.49 13.42
C LEU A 69 -2.52 2.36 13.34
N THR A 70 -1.88 2.09 14.47
CA THR A 70 -0.46 1.73 14.54
C THR A 70 -0.34 0.23 14.80
N ILE A 71 0.35 -0.49 13.91
CA ILE A 71 0.59 -1.93 14.03
C ILE A 71 2.02 -2.15 14.56
N ASN A 72 2.13 -2.82 15.71
CA ASN A 72 3.37 -3.22 16.37
C ASN A 72 3.16 -4.51 17.20
N ASP A 73 4.22 -5.02 17.84
CA ASP A 73 4.16 -6.26 18.63
C ASP A 73 3.18 -6.22 19.82
N SER A 74 2.76 -5.02 20.24
CA SER A 74 1.76 -4.83 21.29
C SER A 74 0.33 -4.77 20.77
N THR A 75 0.13 -4.94 19.45
CA THR A 75 -1.21 -4.94 18.85
C THR A 75 -1.99 -6.16 19.33
N PRO A 76 -3.17 -5.99 19.93
CA PRO A 76 -3.98 -7.13 20.38
C PRO A 76 -4.22 -8.13 19.25
N GLU A 77 -4.18 -9.42 19.57
CA GLU A 77 -4.52 -10.52 18.64
C GLU A 77 -3.65 -10.57 17.36
N ILE A 78 -2.48 -9.91 17.34
CA ILE A 78 -1.63 -9.87 16.14
C ILE A 78 -1.20 -11.25 15.65
N ASN A 79 -1.06 -12.22 16.56
CA ASN A 79 -0.64 -13.59 16.25
C ASN A 79 -1.80 -14.52 15.86
N GLU A 80 -3.05 -14.10 16.03
CA GLU A 80 -4.21 -14.93 15.68
C GLU A 80 -4.55 -14.90 14.18
N LYS A 81 -3.95 -13.95 13.42
CA LYS A 81 -4.17 -13.76 11.98
C LYS A 81 -3.02 -14.29 11.09
N VAL A 82 -2.11 -15.10 11.64
CA VAL A 82 -0.91 -15.61 10.94
C VAL A 82 -1.16 -16.94 10.23
#